data_AF-A0A812MTA1-F1
#
_entry.id   AF-A0A812MTA1-F1
#
_cell.length_a   1.000
_cell.length_b   1.000
_cell.length_c   1.000
_cell.angle_alpha   90.00
_cell.angle_beta   90.00
_cell.angle_gamma   90.00
#
_symmetry.space_group_name_H-M   'P 1'
#
loop_
_entity.id
_entity.type
_entity.pdbx_description
1 polymer ?
#
loop_
_entity_poly.entity_id
_entity_poly.type
_entity_poly.pdbx_seq_one_letter_code
_entity_poly.pdbx_strand_id
1 'polypeptide(L)'
;QLCLRLASTQAQYRQILRRAMLSMTFTPSNPSMHYTLFLEEPCDFHVAERVRILDRWEASAAIRRGFFDTSQRGNQSQVRNERYEGRRPLFRSIMDWELPLSGKLEFDFAGGPRTAAGTVEMAGPIFEEFFQHLLAAKCRPSQQFEALRAVSPYIYLASSQLRRLLGVIYDAEVRMHAFHVFYFRLTDIWNVKVCRARFS
;
A
#
# COMPACT_ATOMS: atom_id res chain seq x y z
N GLN A 1 -18.14 -10.51 -16.66
CA GLN A 1 -19.42 -10.39 -17.40
C GLN A 1 -20.56 -9.75 -16.58
N LEU A 2 -20.51 -9.69 -15.24
CA LEU A 2 -21.58 -9.10 -14.40
C LEU A 2 -21.64 -7.56 -14.39
N CYS A 3 -20.51 -6.83 -14.39
CA CYS A 3 -20.54 -5.34 -14.35
C CYS A 3 -21.12 -4.68 -15.61
N LEU A 4 -21.07 -5.36 -16.77
CA LEU A 4 -21.62 -4.83 -18.03
C LEU A 4 -23.15 -4.78 -18.04
N ARG A 5 -23.84 -5.51 -17.16
CA ARG A 5 -25.30 -5.47 -17.06
C ARG A 5 -25.84 -4.34 -16.18
N LEU A 6 -24.99 -3.72 -15.35
CA LEU A 6 -25.39 -2.66 -14.41
C LEU A 6 -25.09 -1.24 -14.92
N ALA A 7 -24.18 -1.10 -15.89
CA ALA A 7 -23.88 0.19 -16.51
C ALA A 7 -24.62 0.31 -17.84
N SER A 8 -25.63 1.18 -17.91
CA SER A 8 -26.35 1.46 -19.15
C SER A 8 -25.54 2.38 -20.09
N THR A 9 -24.48 3.02 -19.58
CA THR A 9 -23.59 3.90 -20.38
C THR A 9 -22.12 3.66 -20.11
N GLN A 10 -21.26 4.02 -21.08
CA GLN A 10 -19.80 3.97 -20.93
C GLN A 10 -19.30 4.87 -19.79
N ALA A 11 -19.97 6.00 -19.53
CA ALA A 11 -19.64 6.90 -18.43
C ALA A 11 -19.87 6.23 -17.07
N GLN A 12 -21.04 5.61 -16.87
CA GLN A 12 -21.34 4.85 -15.65
C GLN A 12 -20.36 3.68 -15.46
N TYR A 13 -20.00 2.97 -16.53
CA TYR A 13 -19.01 1.91 -16.46
C TYR A 13 -17.66 2.41 -15.95
N ARG A 14 -17.17 3.54 -16.49
CA ARG A 14 -15.92 4.16 -16.03
C ARG A 14 -16.00 4.62 -14.57
N GLN A 15 -17.16 5.11 -14.12
CA GLN A 15 -17.38 5.51 -12.73
C GLN A 15 -17.36 4.32 -11.78
N ILE A 16 -18.06 3.23 -12.13
CA ILE A 16 -18.04 1.97 -11.37
C ILE A 16 -16.62 1.42 -11.28
N LEU A 17 -15.90 1.36 -12.40
CA LEU A 17 -14.50 0.90 -12.41
C LEU A 17 -13.60 1.74 -11.52
N ARG A 18 -13.74 3.07 -11.54
CA ARG A 18 -12.93 3.95 -10.67
C ARG A 18 -13.17 3.68 -9.20
N ARG A 19 -14.43 3.51 -8.80
CA ARG A 19 -14.82 3.17 -7.41
C ARG A 19 -14.36 1.77 -7.00
N ALA A 20 -14.39 0.82 -7.93
CA ALA A 20 -13.97 -0.56 -7.67
C ALA A 20 -12.45 -0.74 -7.70
N MET A 21 -11.69 0.19 -8.29
CA MET A 21 -10.27 -0.01 -8.61
C MET A 21 -9.47 -0.37 -7.37
N LEU A 22 -9.60 0.38 -6.27
CA LEU A 22 -8.85 0.15 -5.04
C LEU A 22 -9.08 -1.27 -4.49
N SER A 23 -10.33 -1.72 -4.49
CA SER A 23 -10.70 -3.08 -4.05
C SER A 23 -10.15 -4.16 -4.98
N MET A 24 -10.17 -3.92 -6.30
CA MET A 24 -9.65 -4.85 -7.31
C MET A 24 -8.12 -5.00 -7.27
N THR A 25 -7.39 -3.91 -6.99
CA THR A 25 -5.93 -3.89 -6.94
C THR A 25 -5.38 -3.97 -5.51
N PHE A 26 -6.24 -4.15 -4.51
CA PHE A 26 -5.84 -4.40 -3.13
C PHE A 26 -5.01 -5.68 -3.05
N THR A 27 -3.82 -5.56 -2.47
CA THR A 27 -2.83 -6.65 -2.42
C THR A 27 -2.55 -7.03 -0.97
N PRO A 28 -3.22 -8.07 -0.42
CA PRO A 28 -3.07 -8.44 1.00
C PRO A 28 -1.63 -8.85 1.38
N SER A 29 -0.86 -9.33 0.41
CA SER A 29 0.54 -9.71 0.63
C SER A 29 1.47 -8.50 0.77
N ASN A 30 1.07 -7.35 0.24
CA ASN A 30 1.79 -6.08 0.37
C ASN A 30 0.82 -4.91 0.59
N PRO A 31 0.16 -4.84 1.76
CA PRO A 31 -0.88 -3.86 2.06
C PRO A 31 -0.30 -2.48 2.41
N SER A 32 1.02 -2.32 2.48
CA SER A 32 1.62 -1.11 3.02
C SER A 32 1.43 0.07 2.08
N MET A 33 0.61 1.04 2.47
CA MET A 33 0.38 2.29 1.75
C MET A 33 -0.45 3.26 2.61
N HIS A 34 -0.60 4.48 2.11
CA HIS A 34 -1.62 5.41 2.60
C HIS A 34 -2.97 5.06 2.00
N TYR A 35 -4.00 4.97 2.83
CA TYR A 35 -5.37 4.71 2.45
C TYR A 35 -6.22 5.95 2.70
N THR A 36 -7.01 6.32 1.69
CA THR A 36 -8.10 7.29 1.79
C THR A 36 -9.36 6.58 1.32
N LEU A 37 -10.26 6.28 2.25
CA LEU A 37 -11.45 5.44 2.04
C LEU A 37 -12.70 6.25 2.33
N PHE A 38 -13.65 6.23 1.40
CA PHE A 38 -14.99 6.78 1.60
C PHE A 38 -15.92 5.64 1.98
N LEU A 39 -16.28 5.53 3.27
CA LEU A 39 -16.95 4.35 3.81
C LEU A 39 -18.38 4.16 3.26
N GLU A 40 -18.97 5.20 2.68
CA GLU A 40 -20.23 5.11 1.94
C GLU A 40 -20.10 4.33 0.61
N GLU A 41 -18.89 4.22 0.05
CA GLU A 41 -18.65 3.43 -1.15
C GLU A 41 -18.36 1.97 -0.76
N PRO A 42 -19.15 0.99 -1.23
CA PRO A 42 -19.02 -0.40 -0.80
C PRO A 42 -17.63 -1.03 -1.05
N CYS A 43 -16.93 -0.59 -2.09
CA CYS A 43 -15.60 -1.07 -2.42
C CYS A 43 -14.53 -0.58 -1.42
N ASP A 44 -14.65 0.66 -0.97
CA ASP A 44 -13.76 1.26 0.02
C ASP A 44 -14.06 0.71 1.42
N PHE A 45 -15.34 0.55 1.76
CA PHE A 45 -15.77 -0.14 2.98
C PHE A 45 -15.20 -1.56 3.06
N HIS A 46 -15.30 -2.31 1.97
CA HIS A 46 -14.73 -3.66 1.88
C HIS A 46 -13.21 -3.66 2.10
N VAL A 47 -12.47 -2.69 1.52
CA VAL A 47 -11.03 -2.56 1.76
C VAL A 47 -10.74 -2.23 3.22
N ALA A 48 -11.52 -1.35 3.86
CA ALA A 48 -11.39 -1.04 5.29
C ALA A 48 -11.55 -2.30 6.15
N GLU A 49 -12.56 -3.13 5.87
CA GLU A 49 -12.76 -4.39 6.59
C GLU A 49 -11.59 -5.37 6.39
N ARG A 50 -11.07 -5.48 5.18
CA ARG A 50 -9.93 -6.35 4.88
C ARG A 50 -8.67 -5.90 5.59
N VAL A 51 -8.39 -4.60 5.60
CA VAL A 51 -7.26 -4.02 6.33
C VAL A 51 -7.41 -4.27 7.82
N ARG A 52 -8.61 -4.07 8.39
CA ARG A 52 -8.90 -4.39 9.80
C ARG A 52 -8.56 -5.84 10.12
N ILE A 53 -9.06 -6.80 9.34
CA ILE A 53 -8.75 -8.23 9.55
C ILE A 53 -7.24 -8.50 9.47
N LEU A 54 -6.56 -7.87 8.52
CA LEU A 54 -5.12 -8.03 8.31
C LEU A 54 -4.32 -7.47 9.49
N ASP A 55 -4.70 -6.31 10.01
CA ASP A 55 -4.10 -5.68 11.20
C ASP A 55 -4.10 -6.63 12.40
N ARG A 56 -5.26 -7.26 12.68
CA ARG A 56 -5.38 -8.26 13.75
C ARG A 56 -4.45 -9.44 13.54
N TRP A 57 -4.39 -9.94 12.31
CA TRP A 57 -3.55 -11.09 11.98
C TRP A 57 -2.07 -10.75 12.18
N GLU A 58 -1.62 -9.56 11.73
CA GLU A 58 -0.25 -9.09 11.89
C GLU A 58 0.12 -8.86 13.35
N ALA A 59 -0.73 -8.20 14.14
CA ALA A 59 -0.55 -8.02 15.57
C ALA A 59 -0.40 -9.38 16.27
N SER A 60 -1.29 -10.33 15.96
CA SER A 60 -1.25 -11.69 16.53
C SER A 60 0.01 -12.44 16.12
N ALA A 61 0.46 -12.29 14.88
CA ALA A 61 1.69 -12.91 14.38
C ALA A 61 2.95 -12.31 15.03
N ALA A 62 2.98 -10.99 15.25
CA ALA A 62 4.07 -10.30 15.95
C ALA A 62 4.19 -10.77 17.41
N ILE A 63 3.06 -10.85 18.13
CA ILE A 63 3.02 -11.36 19.51
C ILE A 63 3.56 -12.80 19.57
N ARG A 64 3.11 -13.69 18.69
CA ARG A 64 3.59 -15.10 18.67
C ARG A 64 5.09 -15.23 18.39
N ARG A 65 5.67 -14.28 17.65
CA ARG A 65 7.11 -14.24 17.35
C ARG A 65 7.93 -13.55 18.45
N GLY A 66 7.28 -13.03 19.49
CA GLY A 66 7.95 -12.29 20.57
C GLY A 66 8.53 -10.94 20.11
N PHE A 67 7.97 -10.34 19.05
CA PHE A 67 8.40 -9.03 18.61
C PHE A 67 7.94 -7.93 19.57
N PHE A 68 8.82 -6.95 19.78
CA PHE A 68 8.52 -5.79 20.62
C PHE A 68 7.42 -4.93 19.97
N ASP A 69 6.58 -4.30 20.78
CA ASP A 69 5.54 -3.40 20.28
C ASP A 69 6.15 -2.11 19.73
N THR A 70 6.10 -1.93 18.41
CA THR A 70 6.53 -0.70 17.72
C THR A 70 5.36 0.10 17.15
N SER A 71 4.13 -0.20 17.56
CA SER A 71 2.93 0.51 17.12
C SER A 71 2.90 1.94 17.64
N GLN A 72 2.21 2.84 16.92
CA GLN A 72 2.11 4.25 17.29
C GLN A 72 1.40 4.47 18.64
N ARG A 73 0.49 3.56 19.03
CA ARG A 73 -0.37 3.68 20.21
C ARG A 73 -0.08 2.64 21.30
N GLY A 74 0.96 1.83 21.17
CA GLY A 74 1.25 0.74 22.11
C GLY A 74 0.12 -0.30 22.16
N ASN A 75 -0.42 -0.64 21.00
CA ASN A 75 -1.57 -1.54 20.81
C ASN A 75 -1.28 -2.67 19.79
N GLN A 76 -0.01 -2.88 19.40
CA GLN A 76 0.43 -3.83 18.35
C GLN A 76 -0.15 -3.61 16.94
N SER A 77 -0.96 -2.56 16.72
CA SER A 77 -1.55 -2.25 15.42
C SER A 77 -0.52 -1.70 14.44
N GLN A 78 -0.65 -2.09 13.18
CA GLN A 78 0.12 -1.61 12.04
C GLN A 78 -0.49 -0.35 11.42
N VAL A 79 -1.73 -0.01 11.80
CA VAL A 79 -2.39 1.24 11.40
C VAL A 79 -1.76 2.43 12.12
N ARG A 80 -1.51 3.50 11.36
CA ARG A 80 -0.86 4.74 11.80
C ARG A 80 -1.59 5.94 11.23
N ASN A 81 -1.37 7.10 11.85
CA ASN A 81 -1.83 8.41 11.38
C ASN A 81 -3.33 8.44 11.03
N GLU A 82 -4.15 7.70 11.76
CA GLU A 82 -5.55 7.52 11.42
C GLU A 82 -6.38 8.78 11.70
N ARG A 83 -7.29 9.07 10.77
CA ARG A 83 -8.23 10.18 10.82
C ARG A 83 -9.58 9.72 10.30
N TYR A 84 -10.64 10.07 11.02
CA TYR A 84 -12.02 9.92 10.57
C TYR A 84 -12.66 11.30 10.55
N GLU A 85 -13.23 11.70 9.41
CA GLU A 85 -13.76 13.06 9.19
C GLU A 85 -12.72 14.15 9.52
N GLY A 86 -11.46 13.90 9.13
CA GLY A 86 -10.31 14.78 9.39
C GLY A 86 -9.82 14.82 10.85
N ARG A 87 -10.54 14.18 11.78
CA ARG A 87 -10.24 14.17 13.22
C ARG A 87 -9.56 12.86 13.63
N ARG A 88 -8.72 12.91 14.66
CA ARG A 88 -8.18 11.66 15.25
C ARG A 88 -9.34 10.89 15.88
N PRO A 89 -9.54 9.61 15.52
CA PRO A 89 -10.62 8.84 16.08
C PRO A 89 -10.30 8.38 17.51
N LEU A 90 -11.36 8.27 18.32
CA LEU A 90 -11.27 8.02 19.77
C LEU A 90 -11.08 6.53 20.15
N PHE A 91 -11.00 5.62 19.18
CA PHE A 91 -10.78 4.20 19.45
C PHE A 91 -9.33 3.90 19.81
N ARG A 92 -9.10 2.83 20.59
CA ARG A 92 -7.73 2.37 20.91
C ARG A 92 -7.07 1.67 19.73
N SER A 93 -7.80 0.81 19.04
CA SER A 93 -7.37 0.10 17.82
C SER A 93 -8.48 0.15 16.78
N ILE A 94 -8.11 0.13 15.49
CA ILE A 94 -9.09 0.01 14.39
C ILE A 94 -9.93 -1.27 14.52
N MET A 95 -9.42 -2.27 15.25
CA MET A 95 -10.10 -3.51 15.57
C MET A 95 -11.30 -3.31 16.49
N ASP A 96 -11.18 -2.42 17.45
CA ASP A 96 -12.20 -2.13 18.45
C ASP A 96 -13.23 -1.13 17.89
N TRP A 97 -12.96 -0.61 16.70
CA TRP A 97 -13.82 0.36 16.05
C TRP A 97 -14.87 -0.34 15.20
N GLU A 98 -16.14 -0.07 15.53
CA GLU A 98 -17.26 -0.34 14.64
C GLU A 98 -17.15 0.62 13.45
N LEU A 99 -16.79 0.07 12.28
CA LEU A 99 -16.62 0.84 11.05
C LEU A 99 -17.94 1.53 10.70
N PRO A 100 -17.98 2.88 10.64
CA PRO A 100 -19.16 3.61 10.20
C PRO A 100 -19.53 3.26 8.76
N LEU A 101 -20.82 3.28 8.42
CA LEU A 101 -21.30 3.03 7.05
C LEU A 101 -21.11 4.22 6.10
N SER A 102 -20.55 5.33 6.58
CA SER A 102 -20.36 6.56 5.81
C SER A 102 -19.19 7.36 6.39
N GLY A 103 -18.63 8.25 5.57
CA GLY A 103 -17.63 9.20 6.00
C GLY A 103 -16.22 8.84 5.55
N LYS A 104 -15.32 9.81 5.68
CA LYS A 104 -13.94 9.71 5.19
C LYS A 104 -13.02 9.13 6.26
N LEU A 105 -12.43 7.98 5.97
CA LEU A 105 -11.40 7.33 6.78
C LEU A 105 -10.04 7.42 6.07
N GLU A 106 -9.04 7.97 6.75
CA GLU A 106 -7.68 8.10 6.24
C GLU A 106 -6.69 7.48 7.23
N PHE A 107 -5.72 6.70 6.74
CA PHE A 107 -4.67 6.13 7.59
C PHE A 107 -3.49 5.64 6.76
N ASP A 108 -2.35 5.46 7.41
CA ASP A 108 -1.21 4.74 6.86
C ASP A 108 -1.22 3.31 7.39
N PHE A 109 -1.15 2.30 6.52
CA PHE A 109 -0.91 0.93 6.94
C PHE A 109 0.58 0.62 6.77
N ALA A 110 1.26 0.30 7.86
CA ALA A 110 2.68 -0.05 7.84
C ALA A 110 2.84 -1.51 8.30
N GLY A 111 2.64 -2.45 7.38
CA GLY A 111 2.77 -3.87 7.69
C GLY A 111 4.18 -4.27 8.15
N GLY A 112 4.28 -5.39 8.85
CA GLY A 112 5.55 -5.92 9.34
C GLY A 112 6.52 -6.30 8.22
N PRO A 113 7.84 -6.43 8.53
CA PRO A 113 8.86 -6.79 7.57
C PRO A 113 8.48 -8.03 6.77
N ARG A 114 8.59 -7.95 5.44
CA ARG A 114 8.27 -9.05 4.52
C ARG A 114 9.50 -9.80 4.03
N THR A 115 10.69 -9.35 4.44
CA THR A 115 11.96 -10.03 4.20
C THR A 115 12.19 -11.08 5.27
N ALA A 116 12.40 -12.32 4.84
CA ALA A 116 12.92 -13.37 5.69
C ALA A 116 14.45 -13.29 5.72
N ALA A 117 15.08 -13.94 6.70
CA ALA A 117 16.53 -14.11 6.69
C ALA A 117 16.95 -14.82 5.38
N GLY A 118 17.86 -14.21 4.63
CA GLY A 118 18.30 -14.74 3.33
C GLY A 118 17.42 -14.36 2.13
N THR A 119 16.41 -13.48 2.28
CA THR A 119 15.74 -12.89 1.12
C THR A 119 16.74 -12.11 0.28
N VAL A 120 16.83 -12.44 -1.00
CA VAL A 120 17.73 -11.81 -1.97
C VAL A 120 16.97 -10.76 -2.76
N GLU A 121 17.57 -9.60 -2.98
CA GLU A 121 17.02 -8.59 -3.87
C GLU A 121 16.97 -9.08 -5.32
N MET A 122 16.19 -8.38 -6.14
CA MET A 122 16.16 -8.60 -7.58
C MET A 122 17.58 -8.49 -8.16
N ALA A 123 18.03 -9.53 -8.85
CA ALA A 123 19.36 -9.56 -9.45
C ALA A 123 19.56 -8.40 -10.42
N GLY A 124 20.77 -7.84 -10.46
CA GLY A 124 21.10 -6.65 -11.25
C GLY A 124 20.61 -6.69 -12.72
N PRO A 125 20.86 -7.77 -13.48
CA PRO A 125 20.39 -7.87 -14.87
C PRO A 125 18.86 -7.86 -15.00
N ILE A 126 18.17 -8.58 -14.12
CA ILE A 126 16.69 -8.62 -14.09
C ILE A 126 16.13 -7.25 -13.71
N PHE A 127 16.76 -6.58 -12.73
CA PHE A 127 16.37 -5.24 -12.33
C PHE A 127 16.54 -4.25 -13.48
N GLU A 128 17.62 -4.35 -14.26
CA GLU A 128 17.83 -3.47 -15.40
C GLU A 128 16.78 -3.70 -16.49
N GLU A 129 16.50 -4.94 -16.85
CA GLU A 129 15.42 -5.27 -17.81
C GLU A 129 14.06 -4.74 -17.34
N PHE A 130 13.71 -5.01 -16.08
CA PHE A 130 12.51 -4.48 -15.44
C PHE A 130 12.45 -2.95 -15.48
N PHE A 131 13.56 -2.29 -15.16
CA PHE A 131 13.67 -0.84 -15.14
C PHE A 131 13.54 -0.24 -16.55
N GLN A 132 14.10 -0.88 -17.58
CA GLN A 132 13.94 -0.47 -18.97
C GLN A 132 12.48 -0.59 -19.43
N HIS A 133 11.80 -1.69 -19.09
CA HIS A 133 10.36 -1.82 -19.37
C HIS A 133 9.53 -0.75 -18.67
N LEU A 134 9.88 -0.43 -17.42
CA LEU A 134 9.22 0.61 -16.65
C LEU A 134 9.39 2.00 -17.31
N LEU A 135 10.58 2.31 -17.83
CA LEU A 135 10.88 3.54 -18.56
C LEU A 135 10.18 3.62 -19.92
N ALA A 136 10.11 2.51 -20.65
CA ALA A 136 9.48 2.44 -21.97
C ALA A 136 7.94 2.42 -21.92
N ALA A 137 7.36 2.16 -20.75
CA ALA A 137 5.92 2.04 -20.58
C ALA A 137 5.19 3.37 -20.88
N LYS A 138 4.37 3.36 -21.93
CA LYS A 138 3.52 4.52 -22.31
C LYS A 138 2.24 4.55 -21.47
N CYS A 139 2.37 4.78 -20.17
CA CYS A 139 1.24 4.89 -19.25
C CYS A 139 1.38 6.09 -18.29
N ARG A 140 0.27 6.48 -17.66
CA ARG A 140 0.30 7.55 -16.65
C ARG A 140 1.02 7.06 -15.39
N PRO A 141 1.67 7.92 -14.59
CA PRO A 141 2.34 7.52 -13.35
C PRO A 141 1.44 6.74 -12.39
N SER A 142 0.17 7.13 -12.29
CA SER A 142 -0.80 6.41 -11.46
C SER A 142 -1.03 4.98 -11.95
N GLN A 143 -1.11 4.75 -13.26
CA GLN A 143 -1.25 3.41 -13.83
C GLN A 143 0.03 2.58 -13.67
N GLN A 144 1.18 3.24 -13.83
CA GLN A 144 2.49 2.65 -13.59
C GLN A 144 2.62 2.17 -12.14
N PHE A 145 2.20 3.00 -11.18
CA PHE A 145 2.16 2.65 -9.77
C PHE A 145 1.18 1.53 -9.46
N GLU A 146 -0.03 1.54 -10.01
CA GLU A 146 -0.98 0.44 -9.84
C GLU A 146 -0.40 -0.89 -10.33
N ALA A 147 0.28 -0.89 -11.48
CA ALA A 147 0.98 -2.07 -12.00
C ALA A 147 2.11 -2.51 -11.05
N LEU A 148 2.97 -1.58 -10.61
CA LEU A 148 4.04 -1.86 -9.64
C LEU A 148 3.48 -2.43 -8.33
N ARG A 149 2.36 -1.90 -7.84
CA ARG A 149 1.70 -2.37 -6.63
C ARG A 149 1.20 -3.81 -6.79
N ALA A 150 0.58 -4.13 -7.92
CA ALA A 150 0.08 -5.48 -8.19
C ALA A 150 1.19 -6.55 -8.19
N VAL A 151 2.40 -6.21 -8.66
CA VAL A 151 3.55 -7.13 -8.68
C VAL A 151 4.48 -6.98 -7.47
N SER A 152 4.26 -5.97 -6.61
CA SER A 152 5.07 -5.71 -5.42
C SER A 152 5.23 -6.90 -4.46
N PRO A 153 4.29 -7.88 -4.36
CA PRO A 153 4.50 -9.07 -3.56
C PRO A 153 5.70 -9.93 -3.94
N TYR A 154 6.18 -9.80 -5.17
CA TYR A 154 7.24 -10.63 -5.74
C TYR A 154 8.57 -9.88 -5.88
N ILE A 155 8.60 -8.62 -5.47
CA ILE A 155 9.75 -7.73 -5.69
C ILE A 155 10.38 -7.42 -4.33
N TYR A 156 11.67 -7.73 -4.21
CA TYR A 156 12.54 -7.28 -3.12
C TYR A 156 13.65 -6.46 -3.73
N LEU A 157 13.98 -5.33 -3.11
CA LEU A 157 14.91 -4.35 -3.67
C LEU A 157 16.00 -4.01 -2.66
N ALA A 158 17.19 -3.72 -3.16
CA ALA A 158 18.15 -2.92 -2.42
C ALA A 158 17.70 -1.44 -2.39
N SER A 159 18.15 -0.70 -1.39
CA SER A 159 17.85 0.72 -1.21
C SER A 159 18.33 1.57 -2.40
N SER A 160 19.42 1.15 -3.03
CA SER A 160 19.94 1.75 -4.28
C SER A 160 19.00 1.53 -5.46
N GLN A 161 18.43 0.32 -5.60
CA GLN A 161 17.46 -0.02 -6.64
C GLN A 161 16.15 0.76 -6.45
N LEU A 162 15.65 0.86 -5.21
CA LEU A 162 14.48 1.67 -4.90
C LEU A 162 14.73 3.16 -5.24
N ARG A 163 15.90 3.71 -4.88
CA ARG A 163 16.27 5.09 -5.26
C ARG A 163 16.25 5.32 -6.77
N ARG A 164 16.67 4.32 -7.57
CA ARG A 164 16.60 4.39 -9.04
C ARG A 164 15.16 4.38 -9.51
N LEU A 165 14.35 3.44 -9.02
CA LEU A 165 12.92 3.31 -9.33
C LEU A 165 12.15 4.60 -9.05
N LEU A 166 12.35 5.19 -7.86
CA LEU A 166 11.71 6.46 -7.47
C LEU A 166 12.16 7.64 -8.33
N GLY A 167 13.32 7.56 -8.99
CA GLY A 167 13.81 8.60 -9.90
C GLY A 167 13.06 8.67 -11.23
N VAL A 168 12.31 7.63 -11.59
CA VAL A 168 11.51 7.59 -12.84
C VAL A 168 10.12 8.17 -12.63
N ILE A 169 9.61 8.09 -11.40
CA ILE A 169 8.26 8.56 -11.05
C ILE A 169 8.32 10.07 -10.84
N TYR A 170 7.93 10.83 -11.86
CA TYR A 170 7.98 12.30 -11.82
C TYR A 170 6.94 12.92 -10.88
N ASP A 171 5.79 12.28 -10.70
CA ASP A 171 4.75 12.74 -9.78
C ASP A 171 5.17 12.52 -8.31
N ALA A 172 5.12 13.58 -7.51
CA ALA A 172 5.61 13.56 -6.13
C ALA A 172 4.75 12.67 -5.21
N GLU A 173 3.42 12.70 -5.37
CA GLU A 173 2.51 11.90 -4.56
C GLU A 173 2.67 10.42 -4.89
N VAL A 174 2.66 10.08 -6.18
CA VAL A 174 2.86 8.70 -6.64
C VAL A 174 4.22 8.16 -6.18
N ARG A 175 5.26 9.00 -6.16
CA ARG A 175 6.60 8.63 -5.66
C ARG A 175 6.60 8.34 -4.17
N MET A 176 5.86 9.12 -3.37
CA MET A 176 5.68 8.84 -1.94
C MET A 176 4.95 7.51 -1.72
N HIS A 177 3.88 7.24 -2.48
CA HIS A 177 3.16 5.97 -2.41
C HIS A 177 4.06 4.78 -2.80
N ALA A 178 4.84 4.91 -3.88
CA ALA A 178 5.80 3.88 -4.29
C ALA A 178 6.84 3.59 -3.20
N PHE A 179 7.37 4.63 -2.55
CA PHE A 179 8.30 4.43 -1.43
C PHE A 179 7.65 3.67 -0.28
N HIS A 180 6.42 4.02 0.10
CA HIS A 180 5.71 3.32 1.18
C HIS A 180 5.49 1.83 0.83
N VAL A 181 5.04 1.52 -0.39
CA VAL A 181 4.79 0.15 -0.87
C VAL A 181 6.06 -0.71 -0.82
N PHE A 182 7.23 -0.16 -1.13
CA PHE A 182 8.49 -0.91 -1.18
C PHE A 182 9.34 -0.79 0.09
N TYR A 183 8.98 0.04 1.07
CA TYR A 183 9.79 0.27 2.27
C TYR A 183 10.10 -1.03 3.04
N PHE A 184 9.07 -1.84 3.32
CA PHE A 184 9.21 -3.13 4.02
C PHE A 184 9.63 -4.30 3.10
N ARG A 185 9.97 -3.97 1.85
CA ARG A 185 10.49 -4.89 0.81
C ARG A 185 11.99 -4.68 0.56
N LEU A 186 12.63 -3.81 1.35
CA LEU A 186 14.06 -3.55 1.28
C LEU A 186 14.85 -4.68 1.95
N THR A 187 15.85 -5.23 1.25
CA THR A 187 16.78 -6.21 1.82
C THR A 187 17.82 -5.56 2.72
N ASP A 188 18.14 -4.28 2.48
CA ASP A 188 19.14 -3.49 3.21
C ASP A 188 18.53 -2.22 3.84
N ILE A 189 17.41 -2.36 4.58
CA ILE A 189 16.60 -1.24 5.09
C ILE A 189 17.40 -0.17 5.87
N TRP A 190 18.54 -0.51 6.47
CA TRP A 190 19.43 0.43 7.14
C TRP A 190 20.00 1.51 6.19
N ASN A 191 20.10 1.21 4.90
CA ASN A 191 20.58 2.13 3.87
C ASN A 191 19.48 3.02 3.28
N VAL A 192 18.22 2.91 3.74
CA VAL A 192 17.06 3.60 3.13
C VAL A 192 17.22 5.12 3.02
N LYS A 193 18.09 5.73 3.83
CA LYS A 193 18.42 7.17 3.78
C LYS A 193 18.86 7.62 2.38
N VAL A 194 19.44 6.74 1.56
CA VAL A 194 19.81 7.07 0.16
C VAL A 194 18.60 7.46 -0.70
N CYS A 195 17.39 7.02 -0.35
CA CYS A 195 16.16 7.38 -1.05
C CYS A 195 15.73 8.84 -0.80
N ARG A 196 16.21 9.50 0.26
CA ARG A 196 15.84 10.89 0.60
C ARG A 196 16.14 11.88 -0.53
N ALA A 197 17.22 11.63 -1.29
CA ALA A 197 17.60 12.45 -2.45
C ALA A 197 16.55 12.48 -3.58
N ARG A 198 15.46 11.69 -3.48
CA ARG A 198 14.34 11.70 -4.42
C ARG A 198 13.12 12.47 -3.92
N PHE A 199 13.16 13.01 -2.70
CA PHE A 199 12.07 13.77 -2.08
C PHE A 199 12.47 15.22 -1.73
N SER A 200 13.72 15.59 -2.00
CA SER A 200 14.25 16.96 -1.94
C SER A 200 13.92 17.75 -3.20
#